data_AF-A0A7C5T7P9-F1
#
_entry.id   AF-A0A7C5T7P9-F1
#
_cell.length_a   1.000
_cell.length_b   1.000
_cell.length_c   1.000
_cell.angle_alpha   90.00
_cell.angle_beta   90.00
_cell.angle_gamma   90.00
#
_symmetry.space_group_name_H-M   'P 1'
#
loop_
_entity.id
_entity.type
_entity.pdbx_description
1 polymer ?
#
loop_
_entity_poly.entity_id
_entity_poly.type
_entity_poly.pdbx_seq_one_letter_code
_entity_poly.pdbx_strand_id
1 'polypeptide(L)'
;MDLGPLIVFLVVFGSHAIPFIPFPGYAATVAYVTARDDATSMILAVLATGFGAALGKLAVFLYGYGIGKIVMKEELTYAKKFFGKVSKWGVDIAVFIFAMSPLADDVLYIPLGAAGYDVRRFFVALLAGKLMLATAIVVLTDLAKSLLEETVGDIMTSVILAVGTLLITFFVLRIKWSRVLAAYEAGGMREAFKAMLKSMLGK
;
A
#
# COMPACT_ATOMS: atom_id res chain seq x y z
N MET A 1 -10.71 14.32 -25.83
CA MET A 1 -10.06 14.38 -24.50
C MET A 1 -9.96 12.96 -23.99
N ASP A 2 -8.79 12.52 -23.55
CA ASP A 2 -8.66 11.21 -22.92
C ASP A 2 -9.29 11.25 -21.51
N LEU A 3 -10.41 10.55 -21.32
CA LEU A 3 -11.12 10.49 -20.05
C LEU A 3 -10.50 9.48 -19.07
N GLY A 4 -9.53 8.68 -19.50
CA GLY A 4 -8.93 7.62 -18.68
C GLY A 4 -8.41 8.09 -17.32
N PRO A 5 -7.58 9.15 -17.23
CA PRO A 5 -7.10 9.65 -15.94
C PRO A 5 -8.23 10.11 -15.01
N LEU A 6 -9.29 10.70 -15.56
CA LEU A 6 -10.45 11.11 -14.77
C LEU A 6 -11.20 9.90 -14.21
N ILE A 7 -11.37 8.84 -15.01
CA ILE A 7 -12.00 7.59 -14.56
C ILE A 7 -11.15 6.95 -13.46
N VAL A 8 -9.84 6.85 -13.64
CA VAL A 8 -8.91 6.35 -12.61
C VAL A 8 -9.07 7.15 -11.31
N PHE A 9 -9.05 8.49 -11.40
CA PHE A 9 -9.23 9.36 -10.26
C PHE A 9 -10.54 9.07 -9.52
N LEU A 10 -11.67 9.02 -10.23
CA LEU A 10 -13.00 8.83 -9.64
C LEU A 10 -13.13 7.47 -8.96
N VAL A 11 -12.65 6.39 -9.60
CA VAL A 11 -12.69 5.04 -9.04
C VAL A 11 -11.82 4.94 -7.78
N VAL A 12 -10.58 5.44 -7.85
CA VAL A 12 -9.65 5.41 -6.71
C VAL A 12 -10.15 6.30 -5.57
N PHE A 13 -10.71 7.47 -5.88
CA PHE A 13 -11.33 8.36 -4.89
C PHE A 13 -12.49 7.67 -4.17
N GLY A 14 -13.45 7.14 -4.93
CA GLY A 14 -14.62 6.46 -4.37
C GLY A 14 -14.22 5.27 -3.50
N SER A 15 -13.22 4.50 -3.93
CA SER A 15 -12.73 3.34 -3.18
C SER A 15 -12.07 3.73 -1.86
N HIS A 16 -11.40 4.88 -1.79
CA HIS A 16 -10.63 5.32 -0.62
C HIS A 16 -11.42 6.24 0.32
N ALA A 17 -12.58 6.74 -0.13
CA ALA A 17 -13.47 7.56 0.69
C ALA A 17 -14.25 6.74 1.73
N ILE A 18 -14.28 5.41 1.61
CA ILE A 18 -15.00 4.53 2.52
C ILE A 18 -14.00 3.90 3.53
N PRO A 19 -14.15 4.15 4.84
CA PRO A 19 -13.26 3.59 5.84
C PRO A 19 -13.36 2.06 5.92
N PHE A 20 -12.22 1.40 6.14
CA PHE A 20 -12.10 -0.04 6.44
C PHE A 20 -12.63 -1.00 5.36
N ILE A 21 -12.95 -0.51 4.17
CA ILE A 21 -13.34 -1.37 3.04
C ILE A 21 -12.12 -1.57 2.14
N PRO A 22 -11.59 -2.80 2.00
CA PRO A 22 -10.56 -3.11 1.03
C PRO A 22 -11.19 -3.18 -0.36
N PHE A 23 -11.53 -2.03 -0.94
CA PHE A 23 -12.02 -1.95 -2.31
C PHE A 23 -10.83 -1.85 -3.26
N PRO A 24 -10.77 -2.64 -4.35
CA PRO A 24 -9.62 -2.71 -5.24
C PRO A 24 -9.52 -1.51 -6.19
N GLY A 25 -9.56 -0.27 -5.67
CA GLY A 25 -9.59 0.95 -6.48
C GLY A 25 -8.37 1.11 -7.39
N TYR A 26 -7.21 0.61 -6.97
CA TYR A 26 -5.98 0.63 -7.78
C TYR A 26 -6.06 -0.27 -9.03
N ALA A 27 -7.05 -1.16 -9.15
CA ALA A 27 -7.25 -1.95 -10.37
C ALA A 27 -7.54 -1.06 -11.59
N ALA A 28 -8.21 0.08 -11.39
CA ALA A 28 -8.43 1.05 -12.47
C ALA A 28 -7.09 1.64 -12.97
N THR A 29 -6.17 1.94 -12.05
CA THR A 29 -4.81 2.41 -12.37
C THR A 29 -4.07 1.37 -13.19
N VAL A 30 -4.07 0.11 -12.75
CA VAL A 30 -3.39 -1.00 -13.45
C VAL A 30 -3.97 -1.15 -14.85
N ALA A 31 -5.29 -1.24 -14.99
CA ALA A 31 -5.94 -1.39 -16.29
C ALA A 31 -5.62 -0.24 -17.26
N TYR A 32 -5.60 1.00 -16.76
CA TYR A 32 -5.25 2.17 -17.57
C TYR A 32 -3.79 2.16 -18.03
N VAL A 33 -2.86 1.81 -17.14
CA VAL A 33 -1.43 1.72 -17.47
C VAL A 33 -1.18 0.58 -18.47
N THR A 34 -1.79 -0.60 -18.27
CA THR A 34 -1.61 -1.73 -19.20
C THR A 34 -2.08 -1.39 -20.62
N ALA A 35 -3.14 -0.60 -20.77
CA ALA A 35 -3.69 -0.20 -22.07
C ALA A 35 -2.92 0.93 -22.78
N ARG A 36 -1.79 1.39 -22.22
CA ARG A 36 -1.00 2.53 -22.72
C ARG A 36 0.50 2.23 -22.69
N ASP A 37 1.26 2.98 -23.46
CA ASP A 37 2.73 2.80 -23.63
C ASP A 37 3.51 4.12 -23.60
N ASP A 38 2.86 5.22 -23.21
CA ASP A 38 3.47 6.55 -23.23
C ASP A 38 3.67 7.13 -21.83
N ALA A 39 4.78 7.85 -21.66
CA ALA A 39 5.14 8.48 -20.39
C ALA A 39 4.11 9.50 -19.89
N THR A 40 3.35 10.13 -20.80
CA THR A 40 2.32 11.11 -20.42
C THR A 40 1.16 10.40 -19.71
N SER A 41 0.67 9.30 -20.27
CA SER A 41 -0.34 8.45 -19.63
C SER A 41 0.13 7.93 -18.27
N MET A 42 1.40 7.52 -18.14
CA MET A 42 1.96 7.07 -16.85
C MET A 42 1.95 8.17 -15.79
N ILE A 43 2.42 9.37 -16.14
CA ILE A 43 2.42 10.53 -15.22
C ILE A 43 0.97 10.87 -14.81
N LEU A 44 0.05 10.90 -15.77
CA LEU A 44 -1.36 11.17 -15.50
C LEU A 44 -1.98 10.09 -14.62
N ALA A 45 -1.60 8.82 -14.77
CA ALA A 45 -2.04 7.72 -13.91
C ALA A 45 -1.53 7.88 -12.48
N VAL A 46 -0.26 8.29 -12.29
CA VAL A 46 0.31 8.58 -10.97
C VAL A 46 -0.46 9.71 -10.29
N LEU A 47 -0.68 10.82 -11.00
CA LEU A 47 -1.40 11.97 -10.46
C LEU A 47 -2.85 11.62 -10.13
N ALA A 48 -3.57 11.01 -11.06
CA ALA A 48 -4.97 10.61 -10.86
C ALA A 48 -5.12 9.66 -9.66
N THR A 49 -4.27 8.63 -9.58
CA THR A 49 -4.28 7.66 -8.48
C THR A 49 -3.91 8.31 -7.15
N GLY A 50 -2.80 9.05 -7.11
CA GLY A 50 -2.28 9.67 -5.89
C GLY A 50 -3.25 10.70 -5.31
N PHE A 51 -3.78 11.59 -6.15
CA PHE A 51 -4.78 12.58 -5.71
C PHE A 51 -6.12 11.94 -5.37
N GLY A 52 -6.59 10.97 -6.16
CA GLY A 52 -7.84 10.26 -5.87
C GLY A 52 -7.78 9.59 -4.50
N ALA A 53 -6.72 8.82 -4.23
CA ALA A 53 -6.54 8.14 -2.96
C ALA A 53 -6.38 9.12 -1.79
N ALA A 54 -5.58 10.18 -1.96
CA ALA A 54 -5.34 11.18 -0.93
C ALA A 54 -6.62 11.96 -0.57
N LEU A 55 -7.44 12.35 -1.57
CA LEU A 55 -8.69 13.04 -1.31
C LEU A 55 -9.74 12.12 -0.68
N GLY A 56 -9.79 10.85 -1.08
CA GLY A 56 -10.64 9.85 -0.43
C GLY A 56 -10.28 9.70 1.05
N LYS A 57 -9.00 9.52 1.36
CA LYS A 57 -8.52 9.40 2.75
C LYS A 57 -8.60 10.69 3.55
N LEU A 58 -8.53 11.85 2.89
CA LEU A 58 -8.85 13.13 3.52
C LEU A 58 -10.30 13.17 4.00
N ALA A 59 -11.25 12.65 3.22
CA ALA A 59 -12.64 12.55 3.64
C ALA A 59 -12.79 11.65 4.90
N VAL A 60 -12.06 10.52 4.95
CA VAL A 60 -12.03 9.63 6.14
C VAL A 60 -11.43 10.34 7.37
N PHE A 61 -10.35 11.09 7.19
CA PHE A 61 -9.77 11.90 8.26
C PHE A 61 -10.77 12.96 8.77
N LEU A 62 -11.46 13.67 7.86
CA LEU A 62 -12.45 14.68 8.22
C LEU A 62 -13.69 14.07 8.89
N TYR A 63 -14.07 12.86 8.49
CA TYR A 63 -15.10 12.07 9.18
C TYR A 63 -14.71 11.83 10.65
N GLY A 64 -13.47 11.40 10.90
CA GLY A 64 -12.93 11.30 12.26
C GLY A 64 -12.91 12.63 13.01
N TYR A 65 -12.53 13.71 12.32
CA TYR A 65 -12.51 15.07 12.87
C TYR A 65 -13.88 15.57 13.33
N GLY A 66 -14.93 15.29 12.55
CA GLY A 66 -16.30 15.68 12.88
C GLY A 66 -16.92 14.76 13.93
N ILE A 67 -17.08 13.47 13.60
CA ILE A 67 -17.85 12.52 14.41
C ILE A 67 -17.05 12.02 15.61
N GLY A 68 -15.75 11.81 15.46
CA GLY A 68 -14.89 11.31 16.53
C GLY A 68 -14.87 12.21 17.75
N LYS A 69 -14.97 13.54 17.57
CA LYS A 69 -15.10 14.48 18.70
C LYS A 69 -16.36 14.26 19.53
N ILE A 70 -17.46 13.85 18.90
CA ILE A 70 -18.76 13.65 19.54
C ILE A 70 -18.80 12.28 20.22
N VAL A 71 -18.28 11.26 19.55
CA VAL A 71 -18.38 9.86 20.00
C VAL A 71 -17.33 9.52 21.05
N MET A 72 -16.09 9.99 20.91
CA MET A 72 -14.97 9.52 21.74
C MET A 72 -14.89 10.14 23.13
N LYS A 73 -15.67 11.18 23.46
CA LYS A 73 -15.79 11.79 24.82
C LYS A 73 -14.49 11.75 25.66
N GLU A 74 -14.39 10.86 26.65
CA GLU A 74 -13.24 10.74 27.56
C GLU A 74 -12.00 10.15 26.88
N GLU A 75 -12.17 9.16 25.98
CA GLU A 75 -11.11 8.57 25.15
C GLU A 75 -10.42 9.63 24.26
N LEU A 76 -11.16 10.64 23.83
CA LEU A 76 -10.60 11.76 23.07
C LEU A 76 -9.54 12.51 23.88
N THR A 77 -9.73 12.65 25.19
CA THR A 77 -8.80 13.35 26.08
C THR A 77 -7.50 12.56 26.20
N TYR A 78 -7.60 11.23 26.30
CA TYR A 78 -6.44 10.36 26.30
C TYR A 78 -5.69 10.43 24.96
N ALA A 79 -6.39 10.30 23.84
CA ALA A 79 -5.80 10.39 22.50
C ALA A 79 -5.06 11.73 22.29
N LYS A 80 -5.68 12.86 22.67
CA LYS A 80 -5.04 14.18 22.61
C LYS A 80 -3.79 14.26 23.49
N LYS A 81 -3.83 13.71 24.70
CA LYS A 81 -2.68 13.67 25.60
C LYS A 81 -1.55 12.80 25.05
N PHE A 82 -1.88 11.68 24.42
CA PHE A 82 -0.91 10.80 23.76
C PHE A 82 -0.27 11.51 22.56
N PHE A 83 -1.06 11.99 21.60
CA PHE A 83 -0.54 12.69 20.42
C PHE A 83 0.18 14.00 20.78
N GLY A 84 -0.21 14.67 21.86
CA GLY A 84 0.48 15.84 22.39
C GLY A 84 1.89 15.55 22.92
N LYS A 85 2.20 14.30 23.29
CA LYS A 85 3.55 13.86 23.67
C LYS A 85 4.43 13.50 22.47
N VAL A 86 3.81 13.20 21.32
CA VAL A 86 4.52 12.85 20.08
C VAL A 86 4.87 14.14 19.34
N SER A 87 6.08 14.21 18.78
CA SER A 87 6.46 15.37 17.97
C SER A 87 5.56 15.44 16.72
N LYS A 88 5.17 16.66 16.32
CA LYS A 88 4.33 16.84 15.12
C LYS A 88 4.97 16.20 13.87
N TRP A 89 6.29 16.26 13.79
CA TRP A 89 7.09 15.63 12.72
C TRP A 89 7.07 14.10 12.78
N GLY A 90 7.08 13.51 13.98
CA GLY A 90 6.88 12.06 14.14
C GLY A 90 5.52 11.60 13.65
N VAL A 91 4.47 12.40 13.87
CA VAL A 91 3.13 12.14 13.32
C VAL A 91 3.11 12.27 11.79
N ASP A 92 3.76 13.30 11.23
CA ASP A 92 3.86 13.47 9.77
C ASP A 92 4.53 12.23 9.12
N ILE A 93 5.63 11.76 9.70
CA ILE A 93 6.35 10.57 9.22
C ILE A 93 5.46 9.33 9.32
N ALA A 94 4.74 9.15 10.43
CA ALA A 94 3.83 8.02 10.57
C ALA A 94 2.75 8.05 9.48
N VAL A 95 2.13 9.21 9.24
CA VAL A 95 1.13 9.37 8.17
C VAL A 95 1.73 9.02 6.80
N PHE A 96 2.92 9.52 6.51
CA PHE A 96 3.64 9.24 5.26
C PHE A 96 3.94 7.75 5.06
N ILE A 97 4.51 7.08 6.07
CA ILE A 97 4.84 5.64 6.01
C ILE A 97 3.58 4.80 5.82
N PHE A 98 2.50 5.11 6.56
CA PHE A 98 1.22 4.41 6.39
C PHE A 98 0.63 4.67 4.99
N ALA A 99 0.71 5.90 4.48
CA ALA A 99 0.21 6.26 3.16
C ALA A 99 0.96 5.56 2.02
N MET A 100 2.26 5.30 2.19
CA MET A 100 3.08 4.53 1.25
C MET A 100 2.72 3.03 1.22
N SER A 101 1.93 2.56 2.17
CA SER A 101 1.55 1.14 2.27
C SER A 101 0.15 0.89 1.69
N PRO A 102 -0.12 -0.31 1.16
CA PRO A 102 -1.47 -0.74 0.80
C PRO A 102 -2.31 -1.16 2.03
N LEU A 103 -1.81 -0.97 3.25
CA LEU A 103 -2.48 -1.40 4.48
C LEU A 103 -3.68 -0.51 4.83
N ALA A 104 -4.52 -0.99 5.76
CA ALA A 104 -5.64 -0.25 6.33
C ALA A 104 -5.15 0.94 7.20
N ASP A 105 -4.82 2.03 6.52
CA ASP A 105 -4.33 3.29 7.09
C ASP A 105 -5.40 4.07 7.90
N ASP A 106 -6.68 3.72 7.76
CA ASP A 106 -7.82 4.32 8.47
C ASP A 106 -7.71 4.23 9.99
N VAL A 107 -7.05 3.17 10.51
CA VAL A 107 -6.79 2.98 11.94
C VAL A 107 -5.98 4.13 12.52
N LEU A 108 -5.11 4.75 11.72
CA LEU A 108 -4.33 5.91 12.12
C LEU A 108 -5.10 7.22 11.86
N TYR A 109 -5.75 7.33 10.71
CA TYR A 109 -6.30 8.60 10.23
C TYR A 109 -7.53 9.06 10.99
N ILE A 110 -8.42 8.14 11.38
CA ILE A 110 -9.63 8.48 12.14
C ILE A 110 -9.29 9.03 13.53
N PRO A 111 -8.45 8.37 14.36
CA PRO A 111 -8.03 8.93 15.64
C PRO A 111 -7.27 10.25 15.52
N LEU A 112 -6.42 10.41 14.50
CA LEU A 112 -5.73 11.69 14.25
C LEU A 112 -6.71 12.82 13.91
N GLY A 113 -7.72 12.52 13.08
CA GLY A 113 -8.82 13.43 12.79
C GLY A 113 -9.55 13.83 14.06
N ALA A 114 -10.00 12.85 14.84
CA ALA A 114 -10.72 13.07 16.10
C ALA A 114 -9.91 13.92 17.10
N ALA A 115 -8.61 13.62 17.25
CA ALA A 115 -7.68 14.36 18.10
C ALA A 115 -7.49 15.82 17.65
N GLY A 116 -7.91 16.17 16.43
CA GLY A 116 -7.84 17.51 15.88
C GLY A 116 -6.46 17.84 15.30
N TYR A 117 -5.79 16.84 14.72
CA TYR A 117 -4.53 17.06 14.03
C TYR A 117 -4.69 18.06 12.86
N ASP A 118 -3.61 18.73 12.49
CA ASP A 118 -3.65 19.76 11.45
C ASP A 118 -3.93 19.15 10.08
N VAL A 119 -5.00 19.61 9.44
CA VAL A 119 -5.48 19.08 8.15
C VAL A 119 -4.44 19.24 7.04
N ARG A 120 -3.70 20.37 7.04
CA ARG A 120 -2.72 20.66 5.99
C ARG A 120 -1.50 19.75 6.13
N ARG A 121 -0.97 19.61 7.34
CA ARG A 121 0.14 18.69 7.64
C ARG A 121 -0.22 17.26 7.28
N PHE A 122 -1.40 16.82 7.72
CA PHE A 122 -1.93 15.51 7.37
C PHE A 122 -1.99 15.32 5.86
N PHE A 123 -2.62 16.25 5.14
CA PHE A 123 -2.82 16.11 3.70
C PHE A 123 -1.50 16.12 2.93
N VAL A 124 -0.51 16.93 3.32
CA VAL A 124 0.81 16.96 2.67
C VAL A 124 1.54 15.63 2.87
N ALA A 125 1.58 15.10 4.10
CA ALA A 125 2.22 13.82 4.39
C ALA A 125 1.49 12.65 3.68
N LEU A 126 0.15 12.66 3.71
CA LEU A 126 -0.70 11.69 3.04
C LEU A 126 -0.49 11.69 1.52
N LEU A 127 -0.57 12.88 0.89
CA LEU A 127 -0.43 13.03 -0.55
C LEU A 127 0.96 12.59 -1.02
N ALA A 128 2.02 12.96 -0.30
CA ALA A 128 3.38 12.52 -0.61
C ALA A 128 3.50 10.99 -0.58
N GLY A 129 2.96 10.34 0.46
CA GLY A 129 2.98 8.88 0.56
C GLY A 129 2.14 8.19 -0.51
N LYS A 130 0.95 8.72 -0.82
CA LYS A 130 0.07 8.18 -1.88
C LYS A 130 0.63 8.37 -3.27
N LEU A 131 1.32 9.48 -3.56
CA LEU A 131 2.02 9.68 -4.83
C LEU A 131 3.21 8.71 -4.97
N MET A 132 3.94 8.45 -3.89
CA MET A 132 5.02 7.45 -3.89
C MET A 132 4.48 6.04 -4.14
N LEU A 133 3.39 5.65 -3.47
CA LEU A 133 2.71 4.38 -3.70
C LEU A 133 2.15 4.29 -5.14
N ALA A 134 1.52 5.35 -5.64
CA ALA A 134 0.99 5.40 -7.00
C ALA A 134 2.11 5.26 -8.04
N THR A 135 3.25 5.91 -7.82
CA THR A 135 4.44 5.76 -8.67
C THR A 135 4.93 4.31 -8.67
N ALA A 136 5.03 3.69 -7.49
CA ALA A 136 5.43 2.29 -7.39
C ALA A 136 4.46 1.35 -8.14
N ILE A 137 3.15 1.57 -8.00
CA ILE A 137 2.14 0.78 -8.73
C ILE A 137 2.31 0.93 -10.25
N VAL A 138 2.44 2.16 -10.74
CA VAL A 138 2.57 2.42 -12.19
C VAL A 138 3.85 1.81 -12.74
N VAL A 139 4.99 2.03 -12.09
CA VAL A 139 6.29 1.48 -12.51
C VAL A 139 6.29 -0.05 -12.46
N LEU A 140 5.75 -0.66 -11.40
CA LEU A 140 5.67 -2.12 -11.30
C LEU A 140 4.71 -2.71 -12.33
N THR A 141 3.62 -2.01 -12.65
CA THR A 141 2.67 -2.45 -13.68
C THR A 141 3.31 -2.40 -15.06
N ASP A 142 4.00 -1.31 -15.38
CA ASP A 142 4.71 -1.15 -16.65
C ASP A 142 5.82 -2.20 -16.82
N LEU A 143 6.63 -2.41 -15.77
CA LEU A 143 7.64 -3.47 -15.75
C LEU A 143 7.00 -4.86 -15.88
N ALA A 144 5.89 -5.12 -15.19
CA ALA A 144 5.19 -6.40 -15.32
C ALA A 144 4.63 -6.60 -16.72
N LYS A 145 4.08 -5.54 -17.35
CA LYS A 145 3.61 -5.56 -18.73
C LYS A 145 4.76 -5.88 -19.68
N SER A 146 5.88 -5.17 -19.60
CA SER A 146 7.02 -5.40 -20.51
C SER A 146 7.58 -6.82 -20.38
N LEU A 147 7.70 -7.32 -19.14
CA LEU A 147 8.11 -8.70 -18.90
C LEU A 147 7.09 -9.68 -19.49
N LEU A 148 5.79 -9.44 -19.30
CA LEU A 148 4.74 -10.32 -19.83
C LEU A 148 4.66 -10.25 -21.36
N GLU A 149 4.87 -9.11 -22.01
CA GLU A 149 4.85 -9.03 -23.47
C GLU A 149 6.07 -9.71 -24.11
N GLU A 150 7.25 -9.65 -23.47
CA GLU A 150 8.42 -10.43 -23.89
C GLU A 150 8.25 -11.94 -23.63
N THR A 151 7.40 -12.33 -22.68
CA THR A 151 7.30 -13.70 -22.15
C THR A 151 6.05 -14.44 -22.64
N VAL A 152 4.94 -13.75 -22.83
CA VAL A 152 3.63 -14.31 -23.18
C VAL A 152 3.42 -14.13 -24.68
N GLY A 153 3.97 -15.11 -25.40
CA GLY A 153 3.93 -15.23 -26.86
C GLY A 153 4.67 -16.49 -27.31
N ASP A 154 5.67 -16.90 -26.52
CA ASP A 154 6.37 -18.18 -26.64
C ASP A 154 5.86 -19.19 -25.59
N ILE A 155 5.39 -20.35 -26.05
CA ILE A 155 4.94 -21.47 -25.21
C ILE A 155 6.05 -21.89 -24.24
N MET A 156 7.32 -21.79 -24.65
CA MET A 156 8.46 -22.17 -23.82
C MET A 156 8.60 -21.29 -22.58
N THR A 157 8.44 -19.98 -22.70
CA THR A 157 8.59 -19.07 -21.55
C THR A 157 7.43 -19.22 -20.56
N SER A 158 6.21 -19.48 -21.06
CA SER A 158 5.05 -19.80 -20.21
C SER A 158 5.25 -21.11 -19.43
N VAL A 159 5.80 -22.14 -20.07
CA VAL A 159 6.17 -23.40 -19.41
C VAL A 159 7.28 -23.18 -18.39
N ILE A 160 8.30 -22.37 -18.69
CA ILE A 160 9.39 -22.04 -17.76
C ILE A 160 8.86 -21.30 -16.52
N LEU A 161 7.97 -20.31 -16.68
CA LEU A 161 7.37 -19.61 -15.54
C LEU A 161 6.48 -20.53 -14.70
N ALA A 162 5.69 -21.39 -15.34
CA ALA A 162 4.86 -22.37 -14.63
C ALA A 162 5.72 -23.36 -13.84
N VAL A 163 6.77 -23.91 -14.46
CA VAL A 163 7.73 -24.80 -13.80
C VAL A 163 8.48 -24.07 -12.70
N GLY A 164 8.92 -22.83 -12.92
CA GLY A 164 9.58 -22.00 -11.92
C GLY A 164 8.70 -21.73 -10.71
N THR A 165 7.42 -21.41 -10.95
CA THR A 165 6.43 -21.24 -9.88
C THR A 165 6.25 -22.55 -9.10
N LEU A 166 6.06 -23.68 -9.79
CA LEU A 166 5.95 -25.00 -9.15
C LEU A 166 7.20 -25.37 -8.35
N LEU A 167 8.40 -25.04 -8.85
CA LEU A 167 9.67 -25.28 -8.16
C LEU A 167 9.79 -24.41 -6.90
N ILE A 168 9.49 -23.10 -7.00
CA ILE A 168 9.48 -22.20 -5.84
C ILE A 168 8.47 -22.69 -4.81
N THR A 169 7.26 -23.04 -5.24
CA THR A 169 6.24 -23.62 -4.36
C THR A 169 6.75 -24.90 -3.69
N PHE A 170 7.40 -25.80 -4.44
CA PHE A 170 8.00 -27.01 -3.89
C PHE A 170 9.06 -26.70 -2.81
N PHE A 171 9.94 -25.74 -3.05
CA PHE A 171 10.96 -25.33 -2.07
C PHE A 171 10.34 -24.67 -0.84
N VAL A 172 9.31 -23.84 -1.02
CA VAL A 172 8.57 -23.21 0.09
C VAL A 172 7.91 -24.27 0.97
N LEU A 173 7.31 -25.31 0.37
CA LEU A 173 6.71 -26.42 1.12
C LEU A 173 7.74 -27.28 1.86
N ARG A 174 9.00 -27.31 1.41
CA ARG A 174 10.13 -27.98 2.10
C ARG A 174 10.67 -27.20 3.31
N ILE A 175 10.27 -25.94 3.50
CA ILE A 175 10.70 -25.14 4.64
C ILE A 175 10.03 -25.68 5.91
N LYS A 176 10.84 -26.13 6.88
CA LYS A 176 10.39 -26.48 8.23
C LYS A 176 10.22 -25.18 9.01
N TRP A 177 9.06 -24.56 8.85
CA TRP A 177 8.71 -23.29 9.48
C TRP A 177 8.94 -23.28 11.00
N SER A 178 8.73 -24.42 11.68
CA SER A 178 9.04 -24.56 13.11
C SER A 178 10.50 -24.26 13.46
N ARG A 179 11.47 -24.68 12.63
CA ARG A 179 12.90 -24.38 12.82
C ARG A 179 13.23 -22.93 12.47
N VAL A 180 12.56 -22.37 11.47
CA VAL A 180 12.77 -20.96 11.06
C VAL A 180 12.26 -20.02 12.14
N LEU A 181 11.07 -20.28 12.69
CA LEU A 181 10.52 -19.51 13.81
C LEU A 181 11.38 -19.64 15.06
N ALA A 182 11.77 -20.86 15.45
CA ALA A 182 12.65 -21.05 16.61
C ALA A 182 14.01 -20.35 16.45
N ALA A 183 14.59 -20.35 15.25
CA ALA A 183 15.83 -19.63 14.95
C ALA A 183 15.63 -18.10 14.98
N TYR A 184 14.47 -17.61 14.54
CA TYR A 184 14.11 -16.20 14.63
C TYR A 184 13.99 -15.74 16.09
N GLU A 185 13.31 -16.52 16.93
CA GLU A 185 13.16 -16.22 18.37
C GLU A 185 14.52 -16.23 19.10
N ALA A 186 15.41 -17.14 18.72
CA ALA A 186 16.72 -17.27 19.37
C ALA A 186 17.78 -16.26 18.90
N GLY A 187 17.75 -15.86 17.62
CA GLY A 187 18.86 -15.10 17.00
C GLY A 187 18.44 -14.08 15.94
N GLY A 188 17.15 -13.79 15.84
CA GLY A 188 16.60 -12.79 14.91
C GLY A 188 16.67 -13.19 13.43
N MET A 189 16.52 -12.18 12.56
CA MET A 189 16.30 -12.36 11.12
C MET A 189 17.43 -13.12 10.40
N ARG A 190 18.68 -12.97 10.86
CA ARG A 190 19.85 -13.63 10.25
C ARG A 190 19.84 -15.14 10.48
N GLU A 191 19.47 -15.60 11.67
CA GLU A 191 19.43 -17.02 12.00
C GLU A 191 18.21 -17.70 11.37
N ALA A 192 17.08 -16.99 11.29
CA ALA A 192 15.90 -17.42 10.53
C ALA A 192 16.23 -17.71 9.06
N PHE A 193 16.98 -16.81 8.40
CA PHE A 193 17.39 -16.98 7.01
C PHE A 193 18.29 -18.21 6.81
N LYS A 194 19.27 -18.43 7.71
CA LYS A 194 20.12 -19.63 7.68
C LYS A 194 19.31 -20.91 7.86
N ALA A 195 18.35 -20.92 8.78
CA ALA A 195 17.48 -22.07 9.03
C ALA A 195 16.58 -22.37 7.83
N MET A 196 16.07 -21.33 7.16
CA MET A 196 15.27 -21.46 5.94
C MET A 196 16.07 -22.12 4.81
N LEU A 197 17.28 -21.62 4.52
CA LEU A 197 18.16 -22.20 3.50
C LEU A 197 18.55 -23.66 3.81
N LYS A 198 18.88 -23.97 5.08
CA LYS A 198 19.18 -25.35 5.49
C LYS A 198 17.98 -26.27 5.24
N SER A 199 16.78 -25.80 5.53
CA SER A 199 15.57 -26.60 5.35
C SER A 199 15.23 -26.85 3.89
N MET A 200 15.44 -25.88 3.00
CA MET A 200 15.26 -26.06 1.55
C MET A 200 16.21 -27.14 0.99
N LEU A 201 17.42 -27.23 1.54
CA LEU A 201 18.43 -28.23 1.15
C LEU A 201 18.23 -29.61 1.80
N GLY A 202 17.13 -29.82 2.54
CA GLY A 202 16.82 -31.09 3.20
C GLY A 202 17.68 -31.40 4.43
N LYS A 203 18.44 -30.42 4.94
CA LYS A 203 19.24 -30.53 6.17
C LYS A 203 18.52 -29.91 7.37
#